data_AF-A0A8B4RV56-F1
#
_entry.id   AF-A0A8B4RV56-F1
#
_cell.length_a   1.000
_cell.length_b   1.000
_cell.length_c   1.000
_cell.angle_alpha   90.00
_cell.angle_beta   90.00
_cell.angle_gamma   90.00
#
_symmetry.space_group_name_H-M   'P 1'
#
loop_
_entity.id
_entity.type
_entity.pdbx_description
1 polymer ?
#
loop_
_entity_poly.entity_id
_entity_poly.type
_entity_poly.pdbx_seq_one_letter_code
_entity_poly.pdbx_strand_id
1 'polypeptide(L)'
;MAKRPGQEHGEVVVKKGGGKHQHDEHGGAWKVAFADFCLALMCLFLVMWVLAARDKEELQMAMAGGGAQKMSYEGQGERMIGEYQPGELIPRQPVTERVQERSGGQVEVKKLLESPEELAALSKRVREVGSLVGLGENLAMLVTAEGLRIMVHDTEKSGMFKLGSAEPTPQFISLLRRIGPMFREIDNQLVIAGHTDALQFSSHNAFAASNWTLSMQRALAARAHMLVGGMPERSVLQVIGMAEVAPLDAEHPQAPVNRRVELLVTTRAHARSIYQTFGKLPASEPLTRELESTPADTPMLETLRNLLLQPVKANAQSAP
;
A
#
# COMPACT_ATOMS: atom_id res chain seq x y z
N MET A 1 -55.20 14.20 -108.39
CA MET A 1 -53.77 14.50 -108.59
C MET A 1 -53.13 14.77 -107.22
N ALA A 2 -51.96 14.17 -107.01
CA ALA A 2 -50.97 14.44 -105.95
C ALA A 2 -51.35 14.14 -104.47
N LYS A 3 -51.00 12.91 -104.07
CA LYS A 3 -50.74 12.43 -102.71
C LYS A 3 -49.43 13.09 -102.20
N ARG A 4 -49.37 13.58 -100.96
CA ARG A 4 -48.10 13.89 -100.26
C ARG A 4 -48.01 13.09 -98.96
N PRO A 5 -46.90 12.39 -98.69
CA PRO A 5 -46.74 11.52 -97.53
C PRO A 5 -46.08 12.26 -96.36
N GLY A 6 -46.35 11.79 -95.13
CA GLY A 6 -45.66 12.27 -93.93
C GLY A 6 -46.50 12.11 -92.66
N GLN A 7 -46.96 10.90 -92.36
CA GLN A 7 -47.47 10.55 -91.03
C GLN A 7 -46.28 10.23 -90.13
N GLU A 8 -45.95 11.14 -89.22
CA GLU A 8 -45.31 10.76 -87.96
C GLU A 8 -46.39 10.72 -86.89
N HIS A 9 -46.67 9.52 -86.41
CA HIS A 9 -47.59 9.31 -85.30
C HIS A 9 -46.90 9.78 -84.01
N GLY A 10 -47.19 11.01 -83.60
CA GLY A 10 -46.95 11.44 -82.23
C GLY A 10 -47.86 10.64 -81.30
N GLU A 11 -47.27 9.69 -80.59
CA GLU A 11 -47.95 8.96 -79.51
C GLU A 11 -48.41 9.94 -78.44
N VAL A 12 -49.73 10.03 -78.26
CA VAL A 12 -50.34 10.84 -77.19
C VAL A 12 -50.14 10.09 -75.88
N VAL A 13 -49.09 10.45 -75.14
CA VAL A 13 -48.91 9.99 -73.76
C VAL A 13 -49.91 10.73 -72.87
N VAL A 14 -50.99 10.04 -72.50
CA VAL A 14 -51.92 10.50 -71.46
C VAL A 14 -51.23 10.39 -70.10
N LYS A 15 -50.71 11.52 -69.59
CA LYS A 15 -50.20 11.62 -68.21
C LYS A 15 -51.39 11.71 -67.25
N LYS A 16 -51.76 10.57 -66.66
CA LYS A 16 -52.73 10.51 -65.57
C LYS A 16 -52.11 11.18 -64.33
N GLY A 17 -52.55 12.40 -64.03
CA GLY A 17 -52.18 13.14 -62.83
C GLY A 17 -52.75 12.45 -61.59
N GLY A 18 -51.97 11.55 -60.99
CA GLY A 18 -52.11 11.21 -59.59
C GLY A 18 -51.45 12.33 -58.80
N GLY A 19 -52.25 13.14 -58.12
CA GLY A 19 -51.77 14.18 -57.21
C GLY A 19 -50.88 13.57 -56.15
N LYS A 20 -49.55 13.65 -56.36
CA LYS A 20 -48.60 13.52 -55.27
C LYS A 20 -48.65 14.83 -54.50
N HIS A 21 -49.16 14.75 -53.28
CA HIS A 21 -48.88 15.74 -52.26
C HIS A 21 -47.38 16.00 -52.26
N GLN A 22 -46.99 17.23 -52.62
CA GLN A 22 -45.68 17.76 -52.32
C GLN A 22 -45.56 17.80 -50.79
N HIS A 23 -44.90 16.80 -50.23
CA HIS A 23 -44.16 16.97 -48.99
C HIS A 23 -42.68 16.91 -49.37
N ASP A 24 -41.94 17.90 -48.91
CA ASP A 24 -40.54 18.17 -49.20
C ASP A 24 -39.64 16.93 -49.01
N GLU A 25 -39.26 16.29 -50.12
CA GLU A 25 -38.51 15.03 -50.16
C GLU A 25 -37.00 15.21 -50.46
N HIS A 26 -36.41 16.35 -50.11
CA HIS A 26 -34.96 16.60 -50.30
C HIS A 26 -34.23 17.16 -49.06
N GLY A 27 -34.65 16.75 -47.85
CA GLY A 27 -33.98 17.14 -46.60
C GLY A 27 -33.88 16.04 -45.53
N GLY A 28 -34.16 14.78 -45.88
CA GLY A 28 -34.27 13.66 -44.93
C GLY A 28 -33.13 12.65 -44.95
N ALA A 29 -32.41 12.49 -46.07
CA ALA A 29 -31.38 11.46 -46.22
C ALA A 29 -30.21 11.63 -45.22
N TRP A 30 -29.81 12.87 -44.95
CA TRP A 30 -28.78 13.16 -43.95
C TRP A 30 -29.26 12.88 -42.52
N LYS A 31 -30.57 12.96 -42.25
CA LYS A 31 -31.17 12.61 -40.96
C LYS A 31 -31.18 11.10 -40.75
N VAL A 32 -31.34 10.32 -41.81
CA VAL A 32 -31.22 8.86 -41.76
C VAL A 32 -29.76 8.46 -41.47
N ALA A 33 -28.79 9.08 -42.15
CA ALA A 33 -27.37 8.85 -41.87
C ALA A 33 -26.96 9.30 -40.44
N PHE A 34 -27.51 10.41 -39.96
CA PHE A 34 -27.30 10.87 -38.59
C PHE A 34 -27.94 9.94 -37.55
N ALA A 35 -29.15 9.44 -37.82
CA ALA A 35 -29.82 8.48 -36.94
C ALA A 35 -29.05 7.14 -36.86
N ASP A 36 -28.52 6.67 -37.99
CA ASP A 36 -27.69 5.45 -38.05
C ASP A 36 -26.36 5.63 -37.29
N PHE A 37 -25.73 6.80 -37.43
CA PHE A 37 -24.55 7.16 -36.63
C PHE A 37 -24.85 7.22 -35.12
N CYS A 38 -25.97 7.84 -34.72
CA CYS A 38 -26.40 7.87 -33.32
C CYS A 38 -26.71 6.47 -32.77
N LEU A 39 -27.30 5.59 -33.57
CA LEU A 39 -27.52 4.19 -33.19
C LEU A 39 -26.22 3.41 -33.05
N ALA A 40 -25.25 3.62 -33.94
CA ALA A 40 -23.91 3.02 -33.81
C ALA A 40 -23.21 3.46 -32.51
N LEU A 41 -23.28 4.76 -32.17
CA LEU A 41 -22.75 5.27 -30.91
C LEU A 41 -23.49 4.74 -29.68
N MET A 42 -24.82 4.61 -29.76
CA MET A 42 -25.62 4.02 -28.69
C MET A 42 -25.29 2.54 -28.47
N CYS A 43 -25.13 1.77 -29.55
CA CYS A 43 -24.72 0.37 -29.47
C CYS A 43 -23.29 0.24 -28.90
N LEU A 44 -22.34 1.07 -29.36
CA LEU A 44 -20.99 1.11 -28.81
C LEU A 44 -21.01 1.45 -27.32
N PHE A 45 -21.82 2.43 -26.93
CA PHE A 45 -22.00 2.82 -25.54
C PHE A 45 -22.58 1.68 -24.71
N LEU A 46 -23.62 0.97 -25.18
CA LEU A 46 -24.20 -0.17 -24.47
C LEU A 46 -23.21 -1.32 -24.32
N VAL A 47 -22.40 -1.61 -25.33
CA VAL A 47 -21.34 -2.64 -25.25
C VAL A 47 -20.28 -2.24 -24.23
N MET A 48 -19.78 -1.01 -24.30
CA MET A 48 -18.80 -0.50 -23.33
C MET A 48 -19.38 -0.43 -21.91
N TRP A 49 -20.66 -0.07 -21.78
CA TRP A 49 -21.38 -0.03 -20.52
C TRP A 49 -21.56 -1.42 -19.91
N VAL A 50 -21.86 -2.45 -20.72
CA VAL A 50 -21.96 -3.84 -20.23
C VAL A 50 -20.59 -4.38 -19.81
N LEU A 51 -19.51 -4.07 -20.53
CA LEU A 51 -18.15 -4.44 -20.11
C LEU A 51 -17.78 -3.76 -18.78
N ALA A 52 -18.05 -2.45 -18.64
CA ALA A 52 -17.80 -1.71 -17.41
C ALA A 52 -18.72 -2.13 -16.24
N ALA A 53 -19.92 -2.66 -16.53
CA ALA A 53 -20.82 -3.19 -15.51
C ALA A 53 -20.38 -4.57 -14.99
N ARG A 54 -19.73 -5.40 -15.83
CA ARG A 54 -19.16 -6.69 -15.41
C ARG A 54 -18.00 -6.52 -14.43
N ASP A 55 -17.14 -5.52 -14.65
CA ASP A 55 -16.05 -5.18 -13.73
C ASP A 55 -16.57 -4.72 -12.35
N LYS A 56 -17.78 -4.14 -12.28
CA LYS A 56 -18.34 -3.72 -11.00
C LYS A 56 -18.79 -4.88 -10.15
N GLU A 57 -19.29 -5.98 -10.72
CA GLU A 57 -19.67 -7.15 -9.92
C GLU A 57 -18.43 -7.90 -9.40
N GLU A 58 -17.37 -8.06 -10.19
CA GLU A 58 -16.12 -8.64 -9.69
C GLU A 58 -15.40 -7.71 -8.69
N LEU A 59 -15.36 -6.40 -8.95
CA LEU A 59 -14.75 -5.43 -8.04
C LEU A 59 -15.58 -5.24 -6.77
N GLN A 60 -16.92 -5.24 -6.87
CA GLN A 60 -17.79 -5.24 -5.68
C GLN A 60 -17.80 -6.59 -4.99
N MET A 61 -17.61 -7.74 -5.64
CA MET A 61 -17.38 -9.00 -4.92
C MET A 61 -15.97 -9.05 -4.31
N ALA A 62 -14.97 -8.40 -4.89
CA ALA A 62 -13.64 -8.25 -4.31
C ALA A 62 -13.57 -7.20 -3.17
N MET A 63 -14.47 -6.22 -3.16
CA MET A 63 -14.55 -5.20 -2.11
C MET A 63 -15.63 -5.46 -1.05
N ALA A 64 -16.78 -6.03 -1.42
CA ALA A 64 -17.84 -6.47 -0.50
C ALA A 64 -17.56 -7.88 0.04
N GLY A 65 -16.79 -8.69 -0.70
CA GLY A 65 -16.06 -9.81 -0.14
C GLY A 65 -14.82 -9.28 0.56
N GLY A 66 -14.97 -8.86 1.81
CA GLY A 66 -13.87 -8.67 2.76
C GLY A 66 -13.13 -10.00 3.01
N GLY A 67 -12.43 -10.49 2.00
CA GLY A 67 -11.62 -11.70 2.00
C GLY A 67 -10.17 -11.32 1.79
N ALA A 68 -9.40 -10.89 2.81
CA ALA A 68 -8.97 -11.78 3.88
C ALA A 68 -9.41 -13.22 3.63
N GLN A 69 -8.72 -13.88 2.71
CA GLN A 69 -8.78 -15.31 2.47
C GLN A 69 -8.95 -16.04 3.82
N LYS A 70 -10.19 -16.42 4.14
CA LYS A 70 -10.53 -17.28 5.26
C LYS A 70 -9.93 -18.64 4.93
N MET A 71 -8.68 -18.84 5.35
CA MET A 71 -8.18 -20.18 5.61
C MET A 71 -9.04 -20.76 6.72
N SER A 72 -9.97 -21.63 6.33
CA SER A 72 -10.81 -22.42 7.22
C SER A 72 -9.92 -23.24 8.14
N TYR A 73 -9.81 -22.82 9.40
CA TYR A 73 -9.26 -23.64 10.47
C TYR A 73 -10.44 -24.34 11.13
N GLU A 74 -10.63 -25.61 10.79
CA GLU A 74 -11.56 -26.50 11.49
C GLU A 74 -10.91 -26.86 12.83
N GLY A 75 -11.25 -26.10 13.87
CA GLY A 75 -10.72 -26.27 15.22
C GLY A 75 -11.45 -25.39 16.21
N GLN A 76 -12.35 -26.00 16.97
CA GLN A 76 -13.07 -25.45 18.12
C GLN A 76 -12.27 -24.39 18.90
N GLY A 77 -12.82 -23.19 18.97
CA GLY A 77 -12.23 -22.08 19.72
C GLY A 77 -12.96 -20.78 19.39
N GLU A 78 -14.10 -20.58 20.04
CA GLU A 78 -14.89 -19.36 20.01
C GLU A 78 -13.99 -18.14 20.26
N ARG A 79 -13.75 -17.33 19.22
CA ARG A 79 -13.14 -16.01 19.34
C ARG A 79 -14.14 -14.98 18.86
N MET A 80 -14.68 -14.24 19.81
CA MET A 80 -15.33 -12.96 19.59
C MET A 80 -14.32 -12.01 18.91
N ILE A 81 -14.39 -11.93 17.59
CA ILE A 81 -13.83 -10.79 16.85
C ILE A 81 -14.99 -9.82 16.73
N GLY A 82 -14.93 -8.76 17.54
CA GLY A 82 -15.86 -7.64 17.48
C GLY A 82 -15.90 -7.10 16.05
N GLU A 83 -17.09 -7.14 15.49
CA GLU A 83 -17.49 -6.56 14.22
C GLU A 83 -17.14 -5.06 14.22
N TYR A 84 -16.12 -4.68 13.46
CA TYR A 84 -15.79 -3.28 13.23
C TYR A 84 -16.86 -2.67 12.33
N GLN A 85 -17.81 -1.96 12.94
CA GLN A 85 -18.70 -1.06 12.22
C GLN A 85 -17.91 0.20 11.83
N PRO A 86 -17.80 0.55 10.54
CA PRO A 86 -17.21 1.81 10.13
C PRO A 86 -18.26 2.91 10.34
N GLY A 87 -18.10 3.76 11.36
CA GLY A 87 -18.88 5.00 11.43
C GLY A 87 -19.28 5.59 12.78
N GLU A 88 -18.82 5.08 13.92
CA GLU A 88 -19.07 5.79 15.19
C GLU A 88 -17.87 6.63 15.62
N LEU A 89 -18.12 7.93 15.75
CA LEU A 89 -17.24 8.90 16.37
C LEU A 89 -16.91 8.43 17.79
N ILE A 90 -15.66 8.01 18.04
CA ILE A 90 -15.18 7.71 19.38
C ILE A 90 -15.45 8.94 20.27
N PRO A 91 -16.30 8.85 21.31
CA PRO A 91 -16.42 9.93 22.27
C PRO A 91 -15.06 10.04 22.97
N ARG A 92 -14.34 11.14 22.71
CA ARG A 92 -13.16 11.51 23.50
C ARG A 92 -13.63 11.91 24.90
N GLN A 93 -13.89 10.93 25.75
CA GLN A 93 -13.90 11.18 27.19
C GLN A 93 -12.45 11.50 27.58
N PRO A 94 -12.19 12.68 28.17
CA PRO A 94 -10.85 12.98 28.67
C PRO A 94 -10.50 11.93 29.71
N VAL A 95 -9.39 11.23 29.48
CA VAL A 95 -8.79 10.34 30.48
C VAL A 95 -8.43 11.23 31.67
N THR A 96 -9.29 11.27 32.68
CA THR A 96 -8.91 11.80 33.99
C THR A 96 -7.83 10.88 34.52
N GLU A 97 -6.61 11.40 34.67
CA GLU A 97 -5.50 10.74 35.36
C GLU A 97 -5.96 10.29 36.75
N ARG A 98 -6.39 9.04 36.85
CA ARG A 98 -6.28 8.28 38.10
C ARG A 98 -4.91 7.62 38.06
N VAL A 99 -3.92 8.32 38.58
CA VAL A 99 -2.66 7.72 39.03
C VAL A 99 -3.02 6.77 40.15
N GLN A 100 -3.26 5.51 39.79
CA GLN A 100 -3.35 4.44 40.75
C GLN A 100 -1.92 4.01 41.04
N GLU A 101 -1.36 4.53 42.14
CA GLU A 101 -0.09 4.09 42.71
C GLU A 101 -0.15 2.59 42.98
N ARG A 102 0.31 1.79 42.01
CA ARG A 102 0.68 0.40 42.26
C ARG A 102 2.01 0.41 42.98
N SER A 103 1.89 0.37 44.31
CA SER A 103 2.92 0.04 45.28
C SER A 103 3.79 -1.14 44.82
N GLY A 104 5.10 -0.96 44.87
CA GLY A 104 6.02 -1.98 45.38
C GLY A 104 6.55 -3.08 44.46
N GLY A 105 6.52 -2.92 43.13
CA GLY A 105 7.30 -3.80 42.25
C GLY A 105 8.75 -3.32 42.20
N GLN A 106 9.69 -4.11 42.73
CA GLN A 106 11.12 -3.92 42.43
C GLN A 106 11.25 -3.75 40.92
N VAL A 107 11.74 -2.58 40.48
CA VAL A 107 12.08 -2.37 39.08
C VAL A 107 13.30 -3.26 38.82
N GLU A 108 13.07 -4.49 38.35
CA GLU A 108 14.12 -5.30 37.77
C GLU A 108 14.73 -4.44 36.66
N VAL A 109 15.93 -3.93 36.90
CA VAL A 109 16.72 -3.23 35.91
C VAL A 109 17.08 -4.26 34.86
N LYS A 110 16.27 -4.34 33.80
CA LYS A 110 16.50 -5.26 32.70
C LYS A 110 17.75 -4.84 31.95
N LYS A 111 18.49 -5.84 31.49
CA LYS A 111 19.82 -5.64 30.95
C LYS A 111 19.72 -5.07 29.53
N LEU A 112 20.41 -3.96 29.26
CA LEU A 112 20.68 -3.50 27.90
C LEU A 112 21.99 -4.15 27.43
N LEU A 113 21.93 -4.90 26.34
CA LEU A 113 23.10 -5.45 25.67
C LEU A 113 23.72 -4.36 24.80
N GLU A 114 24.94 -3.97 25.11
CA GLU A 114 25.66 -2.93 24.36
C GLU A 114 27.01 -3.46 23.86
N SER A 115 27.63 -4.39 24.59
CA SER A 115 28.95 -4.89 24.21
C SER A 115 28.86 -5.97 23.12
N PRO A 116 29.87 -6.05 22.22
CA PRO A 116 29.94 -7.12 21.23
C PRO A 116 29.94 -8.52 21.86
N GLU A 117 30.53 -8.68 23.05
CA GLU A 117 30.57 -9.95 23.78
C GLU A 117 29.19 -10.40 24.27
N GLU A 118 28.38 -9.46 24.76
CA GLU A 118 27.00 -9.71 25.19
C GLU A 118 26.09 -10.09 24.02
N LEU A 119 26.23 -9.37 22.90
CA LEU A 119 25.53 -9.68 21.66
C LEU A 119 25.99 -11.02 21.08
N ALA A 120 27.29 -11.35 21.18
CA ALA A 120 27.80 -12.65 20.79
C ALA A 120 27.22 -13.78 21.67
N ALA A 121 27.06 -13.57 22.98
CA ALA A 121 26.43 -14.54 23.86
C ALA A 121 24.95 -14.79 23.50
N LEU A 122 24.20 -13.73 23.16
CA LEU A 122 22.84 -13.86 22.64
C LEU A 122 22.83 -14.62 21.29
N SER A 123 23.76 -14.29 20.39
CA SER A 123 23.90 -14.98 19.09
C SER A 123 24.12 -16.49 19.26
N LYS A 124 24.89 -16.89 20.28
CA LYS A 124 25.15 -18.30 20.57
C LYS A 124 23.88 -19.02 21.04
N ARG A 125 23.12 -18.42 21.96
CA ARG A 125 21.82 -18.96 22.41
C ARG A 125 20.85 -19.13 21.23
N VAL A 126 20.76 -18.12 20.36
CA VAL A 126 19.91 -18.19 19.16
C VAL A 126 20.37 -19.30 18.21
N ARG A 127 21.68 -19.46 18.00
CA ARG A 127 22.25 -20.53 17.18
C ARG A 127 21.88 -21.91 17.71
N GLU A 128 21.99 -22.11 19.03
CA GLU A 128 21.62 -23.37 19.69
C GLU A 128 20.13 -23.69 19.45
N VAL A 129 19.23 -22.72 19.62
CA VAL A 129 17.81 -22.91 19.30
C VAL A 129 17.60 -23.26 17.83
N GLY A 130 18.30 -22.58 16.93
CA GLY A 130 18.30 -22.85 15.50
C GLY A 130 18.67 -24.29 15.15
N SER A 131 19.76 -24.79 15.72
CA SER A 131 20.19 -26.17 15.55
C SER A 131 19.17 -27.17 16.09
N LEU A 132 18.56 -26.88 17.25
CA LEU A 132 17.56 -27.76 17.87
C LEU A 132 16.29 -27.92 17.02
N VAL A 133 15.90 -26.89 16.26
CA VAL A 133 14.70 -26.92 15.40
C VAL A 133 15.01 -27.28 13.94
N GLY A 134 16.26 -27.62 13.63
CA GLY A 134 16.69 -28.00 12.28
C GLY A 134 16.82 -26.83 11.29
N LEU A 135 17.01 -25.60 11.78
CA LEU A 135 17.19 -24.39 10.97
C LEU A 135 18.59 -23.78 11.10
N GLY A 136 19.58 -24.57 11.57
CA GLY A 136 20.95 -24.09 11.75
C GLY A 136 21.60 -23.56 10.46
N GLU A 137 21.35 -24.21 9.32
CA GLU A 137 21.86 -23.80 8.00
C GLU A 137 21.12 -22.58 7.42
N ASN A 138 19.89 -22.34 7.88
CA ASN A 138 19.07 -21.20 7.47
C ASN A 138 19.42 -19.92 8.26
N LEU A 139 20.34 -20.01 9.23
CA LEU A 139 20.65 -18.93 10.17
C LEU A 139 22.04 -18.34 9.92
N ALA A 140 22.05 -17.06 9.54
CA ALA A 140 23.24 -16.22 9.53
C ALA A 140 23.12 -15.15 10.62
N MET A 141 24.21 -14.86 11.31
CA MET A 141 24.24 -13.85 12.38
C MET A 141 25.50 -13.02 12.28
N LEU A 142 25.35 -11.71 12.47
CA LEU A 142 26.44 -10.76 12.43
C LEU A 142 26.26 -9.73 13.55
N VAL A 143 27.31 -9.55 14.36
CA VAL A 143 27.39 -8.46 15.33
C VAL A 143 27.92 -7.23 14.60
N THR A 144 27.18 -6.13 14.64
CA THR A 144 27.51 -4.85 14.02
C THR A 144 27.50 -3.75 15.08
N ALA A 145 27.92 -2.54 14.72
CA ALA A 145 27.82 -1.37 15.60
C ALA A 145 26.36 -1.00 15.94
N GLU A 146 25.40 -1.41 15.10
CA GLU A 146 23.98 -1.17 15.28
C GLU A 146 23.33 -2.19 16.23
N GLY A 147 23.97 -3.35 16.42
CA GLY A 147 23.51 -4.41 17.30
C GLY A 147 23.77 -5.82 16.75
N LEU A 148 22.90 -6.77 17.10
CA LEU A 148 22.97 -8.15 16.58
C LEU A 148 21.95 -8.32 15.44
N ARG A 149 22.44 -8.52 14.22
CA ARG A 149 21.62 -8.88 13.07
C ARG A 149 21.52 -10.40 12.98
N ILE A 150 20.30 -10.92 13.13
CA ILE A 150 19.95 -12.32 12.97
C ILE A 150 19.15 -12.44 11.68
N MET A 151 19.68 -13.17 10.71
CA MET A 151 19.06 -13.42 9.43
C MET A 151 18.61 -14.87 9.38
N VAL A 152 17.34 -15.06 9.05
CA VAL A 152 16.77 -16.37 8.72
C VAL A 152 16.42 -16.34 7.24
N HIS A 153 16.95 -17.25 6.44
CA HIS A 153 16.72 -17.28 4.99
C HIS A 153 16.24 -18.67 4.52
N ASP A 154 15.58 -18.72 3.37
CA ASP A 154 15.23 -20.00 2.74
C ASP A 154 16.46 -20.67 2.12
N THR A 155 16.40 -21.98 1.98
CA THR A 155 17.30 -22.79 1.15
C THR A 155 16.48 -23.58 0.13
N GLU A 156 17.16 -24.29 -0.79
CA GLU A 156 16.49 -25.17 -1.76
C GLU A 156 15.65 -26.29 -1.09
N LYS A 157 16.07 -26.74 0.10
CA LYS A 157 15.46 -27.90 0.78
C LYS A 157 14.47 -27.50 1.87
N SER A 158 14.61 -26.31 2.43
CA SER A 158 13.86 -25.86 3.61
C SER A 158 13.55 -24.38 3.53
N GLY A 159 12.27 -24.04 3.56
CA GLY A 159 11.78 -22.67 3.60
C GLY A 159 11.20 -22.30 4.96
N MET A 160 11.24 -21.02 5.30
CA MET A 160 10.62 -20.46 6.49
C MET A 160 9.14 -20.16 6.26
N PHE A 161 8.73 -19.98 5.01
CA PHE A 161 7.35 -19.73 4.60
C PHE A 161 6.92 -20.71 3.51
N LYS A 162 5.61 -20.96 3.42
CA LYS A 162 5.05 -21.63 2.25
C LYS A 162 5.29 -20.76 1.00
N LEU A 163 5.44 -21.41 -0.16
CA LEU A 163 5.71 -20.73 -1.42
C LEU A 163 4.62 -19.70 -1.73
N GLY A 164 5.02 -18.47 -2.11
CA GLY A 164 4.09 -17.37 -2.40
C GLY A 164 3.22 -16.91 -1.23
N SER A 165 3.48 -17.38 -0.01
CA SER A 165 2.66 -17.12 1.17
C SER A 165 3.45 -16.43 2.29
N ALA A 166 2.71 -15.75 3.16
CA ALA A 166 3.19 -15.23 4.43
C ALA A 166 3.00 -16.23 5.59
N GLU A 167 2.48 -17.43 5.31
CA GLU A 167 2.29 -18.48 6.30
C GLU A 167 3.62 -19.17 6.63
N PRO A 168 4.10 -19.08 7.89
CA PRO A 168 5.39 -19.67 8.27
C PRO A 168 5.31 -21.19 8.43
N THR A 169 6.43 -21.87 8.21
CA THR A 169 6.56 -23.32 8.40
C THR A 169 6.60 -23.70 9.88
N PRO A 170 6.23 -24.94 10.27
CA PRO A 170 6.24 -25.37 11.67
C PRO A 170 7.62 -25.20 12.35
N GLN A 171 8.70 -25.47 11.62
CA GLN A 171 10.08 -25.29 12.10
C GLN A 171 10.36 -23.81 12.41
N PHE A 172 9.96 -22.91 11.52
CA PHE A 172 10.16 -21.47 11.70
C PHE A 172 9.30 -20.91 12.83
N ILE A 173 8.04 -21.36 12.97
CA ILE A 173 7.19 -21.04 14.11
C ILE A 173 7.86 -21.46 15.43
N SER A 174 8.43 -22.67 15.48
CA SER A 174 9.14 -23.18 16.66
C SER A 174 10.36 -22.32 17.00
N LEU A 175 11.15 -21.92 15.99
CA LEU A 175 12.28 -21.00 16.16
C LEU A 175 11.84 -19.68 16.79
N LEU A 176 10.87 -18.98 16.17
CA LEU A 176 10.40 -17.67 16.60
C LEU A 176 9.82 -17.71 18.02
N ARG A 177 9.03 -18.74 18.34
CA ARG A 177 8.43 -18.90 19.67
C ARG A 177 9.47 -19.20 20.76
N ARG A 178 10.60 -19.82 20.42
CA ARG A 178 11.70 -20.09 21.36
C ARG A 178 12.65 -18.90 21.52
N ILE A 179 12.80 -18.08 20.49
CA ILE A 179 13.56 -16.82 20.56
C ILE A 179 12.79 -15.77 21.36
N GLY A 180 11.47 -15.67 21.19
CA GLY A 180 10.62 -14.64 21.82
C GLY A 180 10.87 -14.41 23.32
N PRO A 181 10.85 -15.46 24.17
CA PRO A 181 11.12 -15.33 25.61
C PRO A 181 12.44 -14.68 25.99
N MET A 182 13.46 -14.75 25.14
CA MET A 182 14.79 -14.18 25.42
C MET A 182 14.72 -12.66 25.59
N PHE A 183 13.76 -12.00 24.94
CA PHE A 183 13.50 -10.57 25.05
C PHE A 183 12.85 -10.13 26.38
N ARG A 184 12.55 -11.07 27.30
CA ARG A 184 12.12 -10.70 28.66
C ARG A 184 13.29 -10.29 29.54
N GLU A 185 14.47 -10.84 29.28
CA GLU A 185 15.70 -10.64 30.05
C GLU A 185 16.44 -9.36 29.64
N ILE A 186 16.13 -8.83 28.45
CA ILE A 186 16.80 -7.67 27.86
C ILE A 186 15.81 -6.56 27.53
N ASP A 187 16.28 -5.32 27.54
CA ASP A 187 15.51 -4.14 27.15
C ASP A 187 15.89 -3.58 25.77
N ASN A 188 16.81 -4.25 25.06
CA ASN A 188 17.07 -3.95 23.66
C ASN A 188 15.78 -4.11 22.85
N GLN A 189 15.63 -3.22 21.88
CA GLN A 189 14.51 -3.28 20.97
C GLN A 189 14.87 -4.02 19.68
N LEU A 190 13.85 -4.36 18.92
CA LEU A 190 13.92 -5.24 17.79
C LEU A 190 13.34 -4.54 16.56
N VAL A 191 14.13 -4.50 15.50
CA VAL A 191 13.66 -4.18 14.15
C VAL A 191 13.48 -5.50 13.40
N ILE A 192 12.31 -5.66 12.77
CA ILE A 192 11.95 -6.86 12.01
C ILE A 192 11.77 -6.48 10.56
N ALA A 193 12.63 -6.96 9.67
CA ALA A 193 12.53 -6.72 8.24
C ALA A 193 12.21 -8.01 7.49
N GLY A 194 11.24 -7.96 6.60
CA GLY A 194 10.92 -9.05 5.67
C GLY A 194 11.45 -8.74 4.29
N HIS A 195 11.95 -9.77 3.60
CA HIS A 195 12.45 -9.69 2.24
C HIS A 195 11.85 -10.81 1.38
N THR A 196 11.69 -10.54 0.09
CA THR A 196 11.27 -11.51 -0.93
C THR A 196 12.35 -11.60 -2.00
N ASP A 197 12.28 -12.64 -2.81
CA ASP A 197 13.05 -12.74 -4.05
C ASP A 197 12.43 -11.86 -5.14
N ALA A 198 13.10 -11.77 -6.29
CA ALA A 198 12.65 -11.00 -7.44
C ALA A 198 11.64 -11.78 -8.33
N LEU A 199 11.00 -12.83 -7.82
CA LEU A 199 9.93 -13.51 -8.55
C LEU A 199 8.73 -12.56 -8.67
N GLN A 200 8.25 -12.38 -9.90
CA GLN A 200 7.16 -11.45 -10.16
C GLN A 200 5.81 -12.08 -9.81
N PHE A 201 4.94 -11.27 -9.20
CA PHE A 201 3.53 -11.62 -9.03
C PHE A 201 2.82 -11.58 -10.40
N SER A 202 1.85 -12.47 -10.60
CA SER A 202 1.08 -12.53 -11.85
C SER A 202 0.22 -11.28 -12.09
N SER A 203 -0.25 -10.65 -11.01
CA SER A 203 -1.05 -9.44 -11.08
C SER A 203 -0.17 -8.19 -11.00
N HIS A 204 -0.36 -7.28 -11.94
CA HIS A 204 0.39 -6.03 -12.06
C HIS A 204 -0.42 -4.80 -11.60
N ASN A 205 -1.60 -5.02 -11.02
CA ASN A 205 -2.41 -3.94 -10.46
C ASN A 205 -1.71 -3.37 -9.21
N ALA A 206 -1.66 -2.03 -9.09
CA ALA A 206 -1.06 -1.34 -7.95
C ALA A 206 -1.65 -1.74 -6.58
N PHE A 207 -2.90 -2.21 -6.56
CA PHE A 207 -3.59 -2.68 -5.35
C PHE A 207 -3.55 -4.21 -5.17
N ALA A 208 -2.92 -4.95 -6.09
CA ALA A 208 -2.79 -6.38 -5.98
C ALA A 208 -1.65 -6.79 -5.04
N ALA A 209 -1.65 -8.07 -4.66
CA ALA A 209 -0.55 -8.67 -3.93
C ALA A 209 0.77 -8.44 -4.69
N SER A 210 1.77 -7.96 -3.97
CA SER A 210 3.09 -7.62 -4.49
C SER A 210 4.17 -8.08 -3.50
N ASN A 211 5.42 -8.07 -3.94
CA ASN A 211 6.59 -8.34 -3.10
C ASN A 211 6.64 -7.42 -1.85
N TRP A 212 6.18 -6.17 -1.99
CA TRP A 212 6.03 -5.23 -0.87
C TRP A 212 5.02 -5.74 0.16
N THR A 213 3.83 -6.13 -0.29
CA THR A 213 2.78 -6.64 0.61
C THR A 213 3.22 -7.95 1.27
N LEU A 214 3.81 -8.86 0.50
CA LEU A 214 4.26 -10.17 0.97
C LEU A 214 5.39 -10.04 2.00
N SER A 215 6.39 -9.21 1.72
CA SER A 215 7.52 -8.98 2.64
C SER A 215 7.05 -8.39 3.97
N MET A 216 6.14 -7.41 3.95
CA MET A 216 5.56 -6.85 5.17
C MET A 216 4.74 -7.88 5.96
N GLN A 217 3.90 -8.67 5.28
CA GLN A 217 3.12 -9.72 5.92
C GLN A 217 4.00 -10.79 6.58
N ARG A 218 5.12 -11.17 5.95
CA ARG A 218 6.10 -12.10 6.52
C ARG A 218 6.77 -11.55 7.78
N ALA A 219 7.14 -10.26 7.76
CA ALA A 219 7.70 -9.58 8.92
C ALA A 219 6.70 -9.54 10.09
N LEU A 220 5.42 -9.23 9.80
CA LEU A 220 4.34 -9.23 10.78
C LEU A 220 4.03 -10.63 11.33
N ALA A 221 4.06 -11.66 10.48
CA ALA A 221 3.91 -13.05 10.91
C ALA A 221 5.04 -13.44 11.88
N ALA A 222 6.28 -13.10 11.55
CA ALA A 222 7.42 -13.33 12.44
C ALA A 222 7.23 -12.65 13.80
N ARG A 223 6.87 -11.36 13.79
CA ARG A 223 6.51 -10.59 15.01
C ARG A 223 5.43 -11.31 15.83
N ALA A 224 4.32 -11.68 15.20
CA ALA A 224 3.20 -12.30 15.88
C ALA A 224 3.59 -13.61 16.57
N HIS A 225 4.36 -14.47 15.89
CA HIS A 225 4.82 -15.73 16.48
C HIS A 225 5.83 -15.53 17.62
N MET A 226 6.69 -14.51 17.56
CA MET A 226 7.56 -14.15 18.69
C MET A 226 6.75 -13.66 19.90
N LEU A 227 5.72 -12.83 19.68
CA LEU A 227 4.81 -12.37 20.75
C LEU A 227 4.05 -13.53 21.39
N VAL A 228 3.51 -14.44 20.57
CA VAL A 228 2.89 -15.69 21.06
C VAL A 228 3.89 -16.55 21.85
N GLY A 229 5.17 -16.50 21.47
CA GLY A 229 6.25 -17.13 22.23
C GLY A 229 6.52 -16.51 23.60
N GLY A 230 5.98 -15.33 23.91
CA GLY A 230 6.24 -14.61 25.15
C GLY A 230 7.24 -13.47 25.03
N MET A 231 7.54 -13.01 23.81
CA MET A 231 8.23 -11.73 23.60
C MET A 231 7.38 -10.58 24.14
N PRO A 232 7.92 -9.65 24.94
CA PRO A 232 7.20 -8.45 25.33
C PRO A 232 6.88 -7.55 24.12
N GLU A 233 5.69 -6.96 24.09
CA GLU A 233 5.31 -6.04 22.98
C GLU A 233 6.24 -4.83 22.87
N ARG A 234 6.72 -4.31 24.00
CA ARG A 234 7.67 -3.18 24.06
C ARG A 234 9.01 -3.46 23.37
N SER A 235 9.33 -4.73 23.14
CA SER A 235 10.58 -5.12 22.50
C SER A 235 10.58 -4.80 21.01
N VAL A 236 9.42 -4.60 20.36
CA VAL A 236 9.36 -4.26 18.94
C VAL A 236 9.50 -2.75 18.77
N LEU A 237 10.53 -2.31 18.05
CA LEU A 237 10.71 -0.92 17.65
C LEU A 237 10.06 -0.64 16.30
N GLN A 238 10.33 -1.49 15.30
CA GLN A 238 9.90 -1.25 13.92
C GLN A 238 9.70 -2.57 13.17
N VAL A 239 8.74 -2.57 12.25
CA VAL A 239 8.52 -3.66 11.29
C VAL A 239 8.58 -3.09 9.88
N ILE A 240 9.32 -3.73 8.99
CA ILE A 240 9.65 -3.22 7.66
C ILE A 240 9.39 -4.31 6.62
N GLY A 241 8.75 -3.96 5.50
CA GLY A 241 8.74 -4.77 4.28
C GLY A 241 9.73 -4.18 3.29
N MET A 242 10.71 -4.98 2.85
CA MET A 242 11.78 -4.54 1.94
C MET A 242 11.61 -5.07 0.51
N ALA A 243 10.62 -5.93 0.28
CA ALA A 243 10.38 -6.58 -1.01
C ALA A 243 11.69 -7.21 -1.56
N GLU A 244 11.96 -7.06 -2.85
CA GLU A 244 13.15 -7.52 -3.57
C GLU A 244 14.30 -6.48 -3.64
N VAL A 245 14.15 -5.31 -3.00
CA VAL A 245 15.04 -4.14 -3.22
C VAL A 245 16.47 -4.35 -2.72
N ALA A 246 16.65 -5.24 -1.73
CA ALA A 246 17.95 -5.55 -1.16
C ALA A 246 18.19 -7.07 -1.21
N PRO A 247 18.54 -7.63 -2.38
CA PRO A 247 18.86 -9.06 -2.49
C PRO A 247 20.17 -9.36 -1.75
N LEU A 248 20.25 -10.54 -1.12
CA LEU A 248 21.49 -11.02 -0.50
C LEU A 248 22.44 -11.56 -1.58
N ASP A 249 21.89 -12.31 -2.55
CA ASP A 249 22.55 -12.68 -3.78
C ASP A 249 22.00 -11.81 -4.92
N ALA A 250 22.75 -10.77 -5.26
CA ALA A 250 22.40 -9.83 -6.33
C ALA A 250 22.61 -10.42 -7.73
N GLU A 251 23.50 -11.40 -7.88
CA GLU A 251 23.77 -12.07 -9.15
C GLU A 251 22.62 -13.04 -9.51
N HIS A 252 21.97 -13.61 -8.50
CA HIS A 252 20.79 -14.45 -8.66
C HIS A 252 19.58 -13.88 -7.89
N PRO A 253 18.88 -12.85 -8.41
CA PRO A 253 17.79 -12.18 -7.70
C PRO A 253 16.62 -13.10 -7.30
N GLN A 254 16.44 -14.22 -8.00
CA GLN A 254 15.38 -15.22 -7.74
C GLN A 254 15.82 -16.35 -6.78
N ALA A 255 17.05 -16.31 -6.28
CA ALA A 255 17.58 -17.36 -5.42
C ALA A 255 16.80 -17.45 -4.09
N PRO A 256 16.57 -18.66 -3.54
CA PRO A 256 15.91 -18.85 -2.25
C PRO A 256 16.47 -18.01 -1.12
N VAL A 257 17.79 -17.81 -1.10
CA VAL A 257 18.49 -17.05 -0.07
C VAL A 257 17.99 -15.59 0.04
N ASN A 258 17.39 -15.04 -1.02
CA ASN A 258 16.82 -13.69 -1.02
C ASN A 258 15.48 -13.63 -0.27
N ARG A 259 14.75 -14.74 -0.14
CA ARG A 259 13.59 -14.86 0.73
C ARG A 259 14.07 -15.04 2.17
N ARG A 260 13.96 -13.98 2.97
CA ARG A 260 14.52 -13.95 4.32
C ARG A 260 13.76 -13.02 5.26
N VAL A 261 13.92 -13.26 6.55
CA VAL A 261 13.50 -12.35 7.63
C VAL A 261 14.73 -11.98 8.42
N GLU A 262 14.89 -10.69 8.68
CA GLU A 262 15.97 -10.13 9.46
C GLU A 262 15.42 -9.58 10.78
N LEU A 263 16.08 -9.96 11.86
CA LEU A 263 15.80 -9.55 13.22
C LEU A 263 17.04 -8.80 13.73
N LEU A 264 16.95 -7.48 13.81
CA LEU A 264 18.02 -6.64 14.34
C LEU A 264 17.72 -6.28 15.79
N VAL A 265 18.45 -6.91 16.72
CA VAL A 265 18.44 -6.52 18.13
C VAL A 265 19.34 -5.31 18.28
N THR A 266 18.74 -4.14 18.53
CA THR A 266 19.41 -2.84 18.41
C THR A 266 20.19 -2.48 19.67
N THR A 267 21.32 -1.78 19.50
CA THR A 267 21.94 -1.00 20.58
C THR A 267 21.06 0.20 20.92
N ARG A 268 21.24 0.78 22.12
CA ARG A 268 20.49 1.98 22.51
C ARG A 268 20.74 3.15 21.57
N ALA A 269 21.97 3.31 21.08
CA ALA A 269 22.33 4.37 20.16
C ALA A 269 21.53 4.26 18.84
N HIS A 270 21.46 3.06 18.27
CA HIS A 270 20.73 2.82 17.03
C HIS A 270 19.21 2.96 17.22
N ALA A 271 18.65 2.41 18.31
CA ALA A 271 17.23 2.59 18.64
C ALA A 271 16.85 4.08 18.75
N ARG A 272 17.70 4.88 19.41
CA ARG A 272 17.50 6.32 19.55
C ARG A 272 17.52 7.05 18.21
N SER A 273 18.43 6.66 17.30
CA SER A 273 18.49 7.21 15.95
C SER A 273 17.17 7.00 15.20
N ILE A 274 16.64 5.77 15.19
CA ILE A 274 15.35 5.45 14.57
C ILE A 274 14.21 6.29 15.17
N TYR A 275 14.15 6.40 16.50
CA TYR A 275 13.14 7.22 17.17
C TYR A 275 13.20 8.69 16.76
N GLN A 276 14.39 9.23 16.55
CA GLN A 276 14.55 10.62 16.11
C GLN A 276 14.13 10.82 14.65
N THR A 277 14.25 9.80 13.80
CA THR A 277 13.81 9.86 12.40
C THR A 277 12.29 9.97 12.25
N PHE A 278 11.53 9.22 13.05
CA PHE A 278 10.06 9.12 12.91
C PHE A 278 9.27 9.79 14.04
N GLY A 279 9.98 10.37 15.02
CA GLY A 279 9.41 11.03 16.20
C GLY A 279 9.02 12.48 15.96
N LYS A 280 9.06 13.29 17.03
CA LYS A 280 8.77 14.72 16.96
C LYS A 280 9.70 15.37 15.94
N LEU A 281 9.13 15.93 14.87
CA LEU A 281 9.87 16.74 13.91
C LEU A 281 10.64 17.81 14.70
N PRO A 282 11.97 17.85 14.62
CA PRO A 282 12.71 18.95 15.21
C PRO A 282 12.20 20.26 14.59
N ALA A 283 12.24 21.36 15.35
CA ALA A 283 11.99 22.67 14.76
C ALA A 283 12.93 22.82 13.56
N SER A 284 12.36 22.96 12.36
CA SER A 284 13.14 23.03 11.13
C SER A 284 13.96 24.30 11.15
N GLU A 285 15.27 24.20 11.34
CA GLU A 285 16.16 25.28 10.92
C GLU A 285 16.25 25.21 9.39
N PRO A 286 15.89 26.28 8.67
CA PRO A 286 15.97 26.28 7.22
C PRO A 286 17.44 26.10 6.80
N LEU A 287 17.65 25.23 5.81
CA LEU A 287 18.97 24.92 5.22
C LEU A 287 19.68 26.16 4.64
N THR A 288 18.94 27.25 4.43
CA THR A 288 19.43 28.57 4.06
C THR A 288 18.84 29.62 5.00
N ARG A 289 19.70 30.50 5.55
CA ARG A 289 19.27 31.61 6.43
C ARG A 289 18.35 32.62 5.75
N GLU A 290 18.24 32.59 4.42
CA GLU A 290 17.60 33.63 3.61
C GLU A 290 16.21 33.27 3.08
N LEU A 291 15.75 32.03 3.30
CA LEU A 291 14.37 31.64 2.96
C LEU A 291 13.60 31.37 4.25
N GLU A 292 13.05 32.46 4.80
CA GLU A 292 11.94 32.37 5.72
C GLU A 292 10.76 31.72 5.00
N SER A 293 10.54 30.43 5.26
CA SER A 293 9.34 29.69 4.82
C SER A 293 8.19 29.81 5.81
N THR A 294 8.27 30.77 6.75
CA THR A 294 7.13 31.14 7.57
C THR A 294 5.97 31.51 6.63
N PRO A 295 4.79 30.90 6.77
CA PRO A 295 3.62 31.35 6.03
C PRO A 295 3.46 32.83 6.33
N ALA A 296 3.49 33.67 5.30
CA ALA A 296 3.55 35.12 5.45
C ALA A 296 2.53 35.57 6.49
N ASP A 297 2.99 36.29 7.51
CA ASP A 297 2.13 36.78 8.58
C ASP A 297 0.93 37.49 7.95
N THR A 298 -0.27 37.01 8.27
CA THR A 298 -1.55 37.58 7.81
C THR A 298 -1.59 39.12 7.78
N PRO A 299 -1.09 39.86 8.78
CA PRO A 299 -1.04 41.32 8.74
C PRO A 299 -0.14 41.88 7.62
N MET A 300 0.96 41.19 7.27
CA MET A 300 1.85 41.62 6.19
C MET A 300 1.18 41.43 4.82
N LEU A 301 0.47 40.32 4.63
CA LEU A 301 -0.35 40.08 3.43
C LEU A 301 -1.48 41.10 3.28
N GLU A 302 -2.12 41.51 4.38
CA GLU A 302 -3.14 42.57 4.36
C GLU A 302 -2.55 43.93 4.02
N THR A 303 -1.36 44.25 4.54
CA THR A 303 -0.66 45.49 4.22
C THR A 303 -0.32 45.56 2.74
N LEU A 304 0.20 44.46 2.18
CA LEU A 304 0.59 44.36 0.78
C LEU A 304 -0.63 44.37 -0.16
N ARG A 305 -1.73 43.70 0.23
CA ARG A 305 -3.03 43.79 -0.45
C ARG A 305 -3.55 45.22 -0.49
N ASN A 306 -3.52 45.94 0.63
CA ASN A 306 -3.99 47.31 0.69
C ASN A 306 -3.12 48.27 -0.13
N LEU A 307 -1.83 47.97 -0.28
CA LEU A 307 -0.90 48.74 -1.11
C LEU A 307 -1.15 48.51 -2.61
N LEU A 308 -1.42 47.26 -3.01
CA LEU A 308 -1.70 46.88 -4.39
C LEU A 308 -3.10 47.28 -4.87
N LEU A 309 -4.06 47.41 -3.96
CA LEU A 309 -5.44 47.79 -4.26
C LEU A 309 -5.71 49.30 -4.16
N GLN A 310 -4.70 50.15 -3.93
CA GLN A 310 -4.92 51.59 -3.99
C GLN A 310 -5.27 52.01 -5.43
N PRO A 311 -6.42 52.66 -5.67
CA PRO A 311 -6.72 53.16 -7.00
C PRO A 311 -5.72 54.25 -7.37
N VAL A 312 -5.09 54.12 -8.53
CA VAL A 312 -4.25 55.16 -9.14
C VAL A 312 -5.10 56.43 -9.23
N LYS A 313 -4.89 57.35 -8.30
CA LYS A 313 -5.49 58.69 -8.38
C LYS A 313 -4.87 59.37 -9.58
N ALA A 314 -5.65 59.42 -10.66
CA ALA A 314 -5.36 60.19 -11.84
C ALA A 314 -5.12 61.66 -11.45
N ASN A 315 -3.88 62.12 -11.58
CA ASN A 315 -3.56 63.55 -11.62
C ASN A 315 -4.02 64.10 -12.98
N ALA A 316 -5.31 64.42 -13.07
CA ALA A 316 -5.84 65.34 -14.06
C ALA A 316 -6.01 66.71 -13.38
N GLN A 317 -5.16 67.67 -13.73
CA GLN A 317 -5.37 69.14 -13.68
C GLN A 317 -4.06 69.80 -14.14
N SER A 318 -3.95 70.11 -15.44
CA SER A 318 -4.25 71.42 -16.04
C SER A 318 -3.16 72.47 -15.78
N ALA A 319 -2.34 72.69 -16.81
CA ALA A 319 -1.48 73.85 -16.97
C ALA A 319 -2.28 75.15 -16.96
N PRO A 320 -1.69 76.27 -16.49
CA PRO A 320 -1.79 77.54 -17.17
C PRO A 320 -0.75 77.66 -18.30
#